data_AF-A0A8S2X5K2-F1
#
_entry.id   AF-A0A8S2X5K2-F1
#
_cell.length_a   1.000
_cell.length_b   1.000
_cell.length_c   1.000
_cell.angle_alpha   90.00
_cell.angle_beta   90.00
_cell.angle_gamma   90.00
#
_symmetry.space_group_name_H-M   'P 1'
#
loop_
_entity.id
_entity.type
_entity.pdbx_description
1 polymer ?
#
loop_
_entity_poly.entity_id
_entity_poly.type
_entity_poly.pdbx_seq_one_letter_code
_entity_poly.pdbx_strand_id
1 'polypeptide(L)'
;MVQFLGSLEFVTCGSTFKLLNIQSGSRLHSHDVKYGSGSGQQSVTGTPNVDDHNSYWQVRGDTMSDCERGAPIHCGDTVRLFHISTR
;
A
#
# COMPACT_ATOMS: atom_id res chain seq x y z
N MET A 1 -19.10 18.49 26.60
CA MET A 1 -18.83 17.11 26.14
C MET A 1 -19.73 16.85 24.95
N VAL A 2 -19.16 16.88 23.74
CA VAL A 2 -19.87 16.50 22.51
C VAL A 2 -19.12 15.30 21.98
N GLN A 3 -19.72 14.12 22.07
CA GLN A 3 -19.15 12.87 21.58
C GLN A 3 -19.42 12.78 20.08
N PHE A 4 -18.37 12.59 19.29
CA PHE A 4 -18.47 12.06 17.93
C PHE A 4 -18.29 10.55 18.00
N LEU A 5 -19.27 9.80 17.47
CA LEU A 5 -19.23 8.34 17.35
C LEU A 5 -18.56 7.96 16.02
N GLY A 6 -17.41 7.30 16.07
CA GLY A 6 -16.88 6.46 14.99
C GLY A 6 -15.56 6.89 14.33
N SER A 7 -14.42 6.55 14.94
CA SER A 7 -13.17 6.34 14.18
C SER A 7 -13.13 4.88 13.72
N LEU A 8 -13.20 4.62 12.41
CA LEU A 8 -13.02 3.27 11.86
C LEU A 8 -11.53 2.92 11.90
N GLU A 9 -11.09 2.18 12.93
CA GLU A 9 -9.70 1.75 13.18
C GLU A 9 -9.27 0.52 12.35
N PHE A 10 -9.74 0.37 11.11
CA PHE A 10 -9.48 -0.86 10.36
C PHE A 10 -9.12 -0.60 8.90
N VAL A 11 -8.14 -1.38 8.43
CA VAL A 11 -7.77 -1.46 7.02
C VAL A 11 -8.83 -2.27 6.30
N THR A 12 -9.32 -1.77 5.17
CA THR A 12 -10.31 -2.45 4.33
C THR A 12 -9.75 -2.71 2.95
N CYS A 13 -10.37 -3.66 2.24
CA CYS A 13 -10.13 -3.85 0.82
C CYS A 13 -10.35 -2.54 0.04
N GLY A 14 -9.37 -2.15 -0.76
CA GLY A 14 -9.37 -0.87 -1.48
C GLY A 14 -8.83 0.32 -0.68
N SER A 15 -8.45 0.16 0.59
CA SER A 15 -7.75 1.19 1.37
C SER A 15 -6.45 1.60 0.67
N THR A 16 -6.19 2.90 0.64
CA THR A 16 -4.95 3.48 0.10
C THR A 16 -4.10 4.02 1.22
N PHE A 17 -2.83 3.64 1.26
CA PHE A 17 -1.91 3.99 2.34
C PHE A 17 -0.48 4.17 1.82
N LYS A 18 0.39 4.74 2.67
CA LYS A 18 1.84 4.75 2.49
C LYS A 18 2.47 3.89 3.59
N LEU A 19 3.32 2.93 3.21
CA LEU A 19 4.00 2.07 4.19
C LEU A 19 5.33 2.70 4.62
N LEU A 20 5.45 3.06 5.89
CA LEU A 20 6.66 3.66 6.48
C LEU A 20 7.53 2.58 7.14
N ASN A 21 8.80 2.54 6.79
CA ASN A 21 9.82 1.89 7.60
C ASN A 21 10.24 2.84 8.73
N ILE A 22 9.96 2.48 9.99
CA ILE A 22 10.21 3.34 11.15
C ILE A 22 11.71 3.48 11.50
N GLN A 23 12.55 2.54 11.08
CA GLN A 23 13.99 2.55 11.37
C GLN A 23 14.73 3.53 10.46
N SER A 24 14.41 3.55 9.16
CA SER A 24 15.07 4.41 8.17
C SER A 24 14.31 5.70 7.87
N GLY A 25 13.03 5.78 8.21
CA GLY A 25 12.16 6.90 7.86
C GLY A 25 11.66 6.88 6.40
N SER A 26 12.04 5.87 5.62
CA SER A 26 11.67 5.75 4.21
C SER A 26 10.32 5.08 4.01
N ARG A 27 9.59 5.49 2.96
CA ARG A 27 8.32 4.89 2.52
C ARG A 27 8.53 3.97 1.34
N LEU A 28 7.77 2.87 1.29
CA LEU A 28 7.74 1.98 0.14
C LEU A 28 7.30 2.76 -1.11
N HIS A 29 8.09 2.67 -2.18
CA HIS A 29 8.00 3.55 -3.33
C HIS A 29 8.27 2.79 -4.64
N SER A 30 7.63 3.19 -5.73
CA SER A 30 7.93 2.67 -7.07
C SER A 30 7.70 3.73 -8.15
N HIS A 31 8.35 3.61 -9.30
CA HIS A 31 8.24 4.56 -10.41
C HIS A 31 8.66 3.88 -11.71
N ASP A 32 8.63 4.60 -12.84
CA ASP A 32 8.99 4.05 -14.16
C ASP A 32 10.52 3.92 -14.36
N VAL A 33 11.16 3.17 -13.45
CA VAL A 33 12.54 2.71 -13.57
C VAL A 33 12.56 1.22 -13.26
N LYS A 34 13.25 0.47 -14.10
CA LYS A 34 13.41 -0.99 -14.01
C LYS A 34 14.79 -1.36 -13.51
N TYR A 35 14.95 -2.56 -12.97
CA TYR A 35 16.29 -3.08 -12.66
C TYR A 35 17.09 -3.28 -13.94
N GLY A 36 18.35 -2.80 -13.96
CA GLY A 36 19.23 -2.90 -15.13
C GLY A 36 19.80 -4.30 -15.39
N SER A 37 19.56 -5.24 -14.48
CA SER A 37 19.97 -6.64 -14.58
C SER A 37 18.97 -7.53 -13.82
N GLY A 38 19.15 -8.85 -13.86
CA GLY A 38 18.21 -9.78 -13.23
C GLY A 38 16.87 -9.82 -13.96
N SER A 39 15.76 -9.61 -13.25
CA SER A 39 14.41 -9.75 -13.82
C SER A 39 14.05 -8.69 -14.86
N GLY A 40 14.71 -7.53 -14.85
CA GLY A 40 14.36 -6.40 -15.72
C GLY A 40 12.98 -5.79 -15.40
N GLN A 41 12.34 -6.18 -14.31
CA GLN A 41 11.03 -5.68 -13.90
C GLN A 41 11.14 -4.31 -13.24
N GLN A 42 9.98 -3.66 -13.04
CA GLN A 42 9.88 -2.39 -12.36
C GLN A 42 10.50 -2.44 -10.96
N SER A 43 11.23 -1.40 -10.61
CA SER A 43 11.88 -1.28 -9.31
C SER A 43 10.89 -0.92 -8.21
N VAL A 44 11.13 -1.46 -7.02
CA VAL A 44 10.44 -1.12 -5.78
C VAL A 44 11.51 -0.77 -4.76
N THR A 45 11.44 0.42 -4.19
CA THR A 45 12.49 1.04 -3.40
C THR A 45 11.91 1.73 -2.16
N GLY A 46 12.76 2.43 -1.40
CA GLY A 46 12.34 3.31 -0.31
C GLY A 46 12.69 4.77 -0.61
N THR A 47 11.78 5.70 -0.32
CA THR A 47 12.02 7.15 -0.43
C THR A 47 11.80 7.87 0.91
N PRO A 48 12.65 8.82 1.31
CA PRO A 48 12.40 9.66 2.49
C PRO A 48 11.36 10.75 2.21
N ASN A 49 11.01 11.01 0.94
CA ASN A 49 10.04 12.04 0.58
C ASN A 49 8.63 11.65 1.03
N VAL A 50 8.10 12.36 2.03
CA VAL A 50 6.82 12.08 2.68
C VAL A 50 5.65 12.25 1.73
N ASP A 51 5.71 13.25 0.85
CA ASP A 51 4.59 13.70 0.03
C ASP A 51 4.59 13.08 -1.37
N ASP A 52 5.55 12.21 -1.66
CA ASP A 52 5.63 11.57 -2.97
C ASP A 52 4.41 10.66 -3.23
N HIS A 53 3.71 10.92 -4.33
CA HIS A 53 2.53 10.17 -4.77
C HIS A 53 2.86 8.74 -5.19
N ASN A 54 4.09 8.49 -5.62
CA ASN A 54 4.62 7.16 -5.95
C ASN A 54 4.89 6.28 -4.71
N SER A 55 4.44 6.74 -3.54
CA SER A 55 4.44 5.95 -2.31
C SER A 55 3.03 5.46 -1.93
N TYR A 56 2.02 5.70 -2.76
CA TYR A 56 0.66 5.22 -2.53
C TYR A 56 0.47 3.78 -3.03
N TRP A 57 0.02 2.93 -2.11
CA TRP A 57 -0.33 1.54 -2.36
C TRP A 57 -1.78 1.30 -1.99
N GLN A 58 -2.46 0.45 -2.76
CA GLN A 58 -3.83 0.04 -2.51
C GLN A 58 -3.87 -1.42 -2.08
N VAL A 59 -4.65 -1.73 -1.04
CA VAL A 59 -4.94 -3.10 -0.64
C VAL A 59 -5.89 -3.75 -1.65
N ARG A 60 -5.54 -4.94 -2.14
CA ARG A 60 -6.43 -5.83 -2.89
C ARG A 60 -6.46 -7.20 -2.24
N GLY A 61 -7.44 -8.01 -2.63
CA GLY A 61 -7.58 -9.39 -2.18
C GLY A 61 -6.39 -10.24 -2.61
N ASP A 62 -6.41 -11.52 -2.25
CA ASP A 62 -5.37 -12.44 -2.71
C ASP A 62 -5.43 -12.66 -4.24
N THR A 63 -4.62 -13.58 -4.76
CA THR A 63 -4.58 -13.88 -6.20
C THR A 63 -5.74 -14.75 -6.67
N MET A 64 -6.41 -15.45 -5.76
CA MET A 64 -7.47 -16.43 -6.08
C MET A 64 -8.87 -15.85 -5.90
N SER A 65 -8.98 -14.75 -5.16
CA SER A 65 -10.23 -14.09 -4.80
C SER A 65 -10.05 -12.58 -4.77
N ASP A 66 -10.99 -11.87 -5.40
CA ASP A 66 -11.13 -10.44 -5.17
C ASP A 66 -11.90 -10.20 -3.87
N CYS A 67 -11.52 -9.15 -3.14
CA CYS A 67 -12.27 -8.70 -1.98
C CYS A 67 -13.23 -7.57 -2.36
N GLU A 68 -14.39 -7.52 -1.71
CA GLU A 68 -15.34 -6.43 -1.87
C GLU A 68 -14.76 -5.15 -1.26
N ARG A 69 -14.83 -4.03 -1.99
CA ARG A 69 -14.34 -2.74 -1.50
C ARG A 69 -15.03 -2.37 -0.18
N GLY A 70 -14.23 -1.99 0.82
CA GLY A 70 -14.75 -1.66 2.15
C GLY A 70 -14.90 -2.88 3.07
N ALA A 71 -14.76 -4.11 2.57
CA ALA A 71 -14.66 -5.29 3.42
C ALA A 71 -13.43 -5.17 4.33
N PRO A 72 -13.56 -5.45 5.64
CA PRO A 72 -12.44 -5.39 6.58
C PRO A 72 -11.38 -6.42 6.21
N ILE A 73 -10.11 -6.06 6.41
CA ILE A 73 -8.98 -6.98 6.35
C ILE A 73 -8.65 -7.41 7.78
N HIS A 74 -8.64 -8.72 8.02
CA HIS A 74 -8.36 -9.30 9.32
C HIS A 74 -6.87 -9.66 9.46
N CYS A 75 -6.42 -9.78 10.71
CA CYS A 75 -5.06 -10.24 10.97
C CYS A 75 -4.90 -11.69 10.48
N GLY A 76 -3.85 -11.94 9.69
CA GLY A 76 -3.59 -13.25 9.09
C GLY A 76 -4.10 -13.39 7.66
N ASP A 77 -4.91 -12.45 7.17
CA ASP A 77 -5.35 -12.45 5.77
C ASP A 77 -4.16 -12.24 4.82
N THR A 78 -4.21 -12.93 3.69
CA THR A 78 -3.27 -12.68 2.59
C THR A 78 -3.84 -11.60 1.69
N VAL A 79 -3.07 -10.54 1.46
CA VAL A 79 -3.46 -9.41 0.62
C VAL A 79 -2.39 -9.09 -0.41
N ARG A 80 -2.78 -8.36 -1.47
CA ARG A 80 -1.85 -7.77 -2.43
C ARG A 80 -1.74 -6.27 -2.21
N LEU A 81 -0.51 -5.75 -2.32
CA LEU A 81 -0.25 -4.32 -2.35
C LEU A 81 -0.06 -3.88 -3.80
N PHE A 82 -1.00 -3.09 -4.30
CA PHE A 82 -1.02 -2.62 -5.67
C PHE A 82 -0.50 -1.18 -5.75
N HIS A 83 0.58 -0.95 -6.51
CA HIS A 83 1.09 0.40 -6.72
C HIS A 83 0.17 1.18 -7.65
N ILE A 84 -0.32 2.34 -7.19
CA ILE A 84 -1.41 3.04 -7.88
C ILE A 84 -0.93 3.71 -9.18
N SER A 85 0.30 4.23 -9.18
CA SER A 85 0.82 5.05 -10.29
C SER A 85 1.29 4.24 -11.49
N THR A 86 1.62 2.95 -11.34
CA THR A 86 2.29 2.14 -12.38
C THR A 86 1.51 0.89 -12.76
N ARG A 87 0.18 1.04 -12.86
CA ARG A 87 -0.80 -0.02 -13.10
C ARG A 87 -0.42 -1.04 -14.16
#